data_AF-A0A559JB45-F1
#
_entry.id   AF-A0A559JB45-F1
#
_cell.length_a   1.000
_cell.length_b   1.000
_cell.length_c   1.000
_cell.angle_alpha   90.00
_cell.angle_beta   90.00
_cell.angle_gamma   90.00
#
_symmetry.space_group_name_H-M   'P 1'
#
loop_
_entity.id
_entity.type
_entity.pdbx_description
1 polymer ?
#
loop_
_entity_poly.entity_id
_entity_poly.type
_entity_poly.pdbx_seq_one_letter_code
_entity_poly.pdbx_strand_id
1 'polypeptide(L)'
;MRKSAGLGAPIWIGFAIGIGLAIGLWSSIHRENGDRRSGAVLSQEDARMEVMPVASQEAAMDDSPISVSDDYHEPDIRVYLADEHRVEMVPLETYVQGVIAGEMPLEFHPAALEAQAIAARTYVVRRLWLHDRSGVPVGGADVTNTQDNQIYRSLAEMKELQEKDGDGWLKAKEAVKSTEGEIITYGGEPIEALFFSTSNGYTENSEEVFSAKLPYLRSVESPWDKAESPRAQETVEMKLADFYDKLGVDSIAAGKSAGRTQPIRILAWTEGRRVKELLAGDRKFSGVEVRKRLGLRSAAFDWKVTGDDLILTVYGSGHGVGMSQWGAEGLAKSGKSSHQILEHYYIDARIEQVSKLVKRSGNAF
;
A
#
# COMPACT_ATOMS: atom_id res chain seq x y z
N MET A 1 13.54 -31.00 35.49
CA MET A 1 12.85 -31.22 34.20
C MET A 1 11.72 -30.20 34.08
N ARG A 2 11.95 -29.05 33.44
CA ARG A 2 10.90 -28.08 33.09
C ARG A 2 10.78 -28.08 31.57
N LYS A 3 9.64 -28.54 31.05
CA LYS A 3 9.31 -28.48 29.62
C LYS A 3 8.86 -27.05 29.30
N SER A 4 9.59 -26.38 28.42
CA SER A 4 9.15 -25.17 27.73
C SER A 4 8.21 -25.56 26.60
N ALA A 5 6.95 -25.17 26.69
CA ALA A 5 6.02 -25.20 25.56
C ALA A 5 6.21 -23.90 24.78
N GLY A 6 6.84 -23.99 23.60
CA GLY A 6 6.85 -22.90 22.63
C GLY A 6 5.49 -22.83 21.96
N LEU A 7 4.74 -21.76 22.22
CA LEU A 7 3.59 -21.37 21.42
C LEU A 7 4.12 -20.76 20.12
N GLY A 8 3.79 -21.39 18.99
CA GLY A 8 4.09 -20.87 17.66
C GLY A 8 3.32 -19.58 17.41
N ALA A 9 4.02 -18.55 16.94
CA ALA A 9 3.40 -17.33 16.41
C ALA A 9 2.59 -17.67 15.14
N PRO A 10 1.44 -17.02 14.91
CA PRO A 10 0.62 -17.27 13.72
C PRO A 10 1.39 -16.92 12.45
N ILE A 11 1.31 -17.81 11.47
CA ILE A 11 1.98 -17.70 10.17
C ILE A 11 1.16 -16.78 9.28
N TRP A 12 1.61 -15.53 9.12
CA TRP A 12 1.03 -14.53 8.22
C TRP A 12 1.45 -14.83 6.76
N ILE A 13 0.72 -15.70 6.05
CA ILE A 13 0.94 -15.95 4.62
C ILE A 13 0.05 -14.98 3.83
N GLY A 14 0.63 -13.93 3.25
CA GLY A 14 -0.08 -12.93 2.46
C GLY A 14 -0.18 -13.34 0.99
N PHE A 15 -1.39 -13.54 0.49
CA PHE A 15 -1.70 -13.66 -0.92
C PHE A 15 -2.58 -12.48 -1.32
N ALA A 16 -2.03 -11.52 -2.05
CA ALA A 16 -2.81 -10.42 -2.63
C ALA A 16 -3.58 -10.95 -3.85
N ILE A 17 -4.89 -11.07 -3.74
CA ILE A 17 -5.81 -11.18 -4.87
C ILE A 17 -6.58 -9.84 -4.92
N GLY A 18 -6.80 -9.31 -6.13
CA GLY A 18 -7.92 -8.39 -6.34
C GLY A 18 -7.76 -6.89 -6.10
N ILE A 19 -6.63 -6.24 -6.41
CA ILE A 19 -6.65 -4.80 -6.75
C ILE A 19 -6.38 -4.65 -8.25
N GLY A 20 -7.45 -4.67 -9.03
CA GLY A 20 -7.36 -4.50 -10.47
C GLY A 20 -8.74 -4.45 -11.09
N LEU A 21 -9.36 -3.27 -11.08
CA LEU A 21 -10.26 -2.71 -12.11
C LEU A 21 -11.16 -1.62 -11.50
N ALA A 22 -10.67 -0.39 -11.44
CA ALA A 22 -11.50 0.83 -11.46
C ALA A 22 -10.63 2.10 -11.62
N ILE A 23 -9.85 2.21 -12.71
CA ILE A 23 -9.20 3.49 -13.06
C ILE A 23 -9.52 3.80 -14.51
N GLY A 24 -10.63 4.49 -14.71
CA GLY A 24 -11.14 4.87 -16.01
C GLY A 24 -12.08 6.06 -15.96
N LEU A 25 -11.74 7.12 -15.19
CA LEU A 25 -12.52 8.37 -15.19
C LEU A 25 -11.68 9.65 -15.14
N TRP A 26 -10.35 9.56 -15.01
CA TRP A 26 -9.52 10.77 -14.88
C TRP A 26 -9.32 11.55 -16.20
N SER A 27 -9.66 10.98 -17.36
CA SER A 27 -9.39 11.60 -18.67
C SER A 27 -10.59 12.28 -19.36
N SER A 28 -11.78 12.30 -18.76
CA SER A 28 -13.00 12.74 -19.48
C SER A 28 -13.57 14.12 -19.09
N ILE A 29 -13.03 14.80 -18.06
CA ILE A 29 -13.67 16.03 -17.55
C ILE A 29 -13.15 17.33 -18.21
N HIS A 30 -12.15 17.31 -19.10
CA HIS A 30 -11.64 18.53 -19.75
C HIS A 30 -11.62 18.44 -21.28
N ARG A 31 -12.75 18.10 -21.90
CA ARG A 31 -12.89 18.24 -23.35
C ARG A 31 -14.32 18.48 -23.80
N GLU A 32 -14.86 19.65 -23.53
CA GLU A 32 -15.95 20.22 -24.33
C GLU A 32 -16.07 21.74 -24.14
N ASN A 33 -15.59 22.48 -25.14
CA ASN A 33 -16.21 23.68 -25.70
C ASN A 33 -15.39 24.12 -26.92
N GLY A 34 -15.91 23.80 -28.11
CA GLY A 34 -15.53 24.48 -29.34
C GLY A 34 -16.52 25.60 -29.64
N ASP A 35 -16.08 26.70 -30.26
CA ASP A 35 -16.25 26.87 -31.71
C ASP A 35 -15.56 28.16 -32.25
N ARG A 36 -15.03 28.01 -33.47
CA ARG A 36 -14.66 28.95 -34.56
C ARG A 36 -14.47 30.46 -34.29
N ARG A 37 -13.35 31.01 -34.82
CA ARG A 37 -13.30 31.77 -36.10
C ARG A 37 -11.89 32.27 -36.51
N SER A 38 -11.65 32.18 -37.83
CA SER A 38 -10.82 33.01 -38.72
C SER A 38 -9.35 33.32 -38.39
N GLY A 39 -8.47 32.95 -39.33
CA GLY A 39 -7.04 33.19 -39.26
C GLY A 39 -6.58 34.61 -39.56
N ALA A 40 -5.36 34.89 -39.10
CA ALA A 40 -4.43 35.86 -39.63
C ALA A 40 -3.02 35.42 -39.21
N VAL A 41 -2.11 35.35 -40.18
CA VAL A 41 -0.68 35.12 -40.00
C VAL A 41 -0.04 36.44 -39.55
N LEU A 42 0.61 36.51 -38.38
CA LEU A 42 1.59 37.56 -38.07
C LEU A 42 2.69 37.07 -37.10
N SER A 43 3.92 37.21 -37.60
CA SER A 43 5.23 37.47 -36.99
C SER A 43 5.63 36.89 -35.62
N GLN A 44 6.77 36.18 -35.66
CA GLN A 44 7.69 36.00 -34.54
C GLN A 44 8.14 37.36 -33.99
N GLU A 45 7.82 37.63 -32.73
CA GLU A 45 8.56 38.59 -31.89
C GLU A 45 8.84 37.97 -30.53
N ASP A 46 10.08 38.16 -30.10
CA ASP A 46 10.70 37.64 -28.88
C ASP A 46 9.87 37.93 -27.62
N ALA A 47 9.33 36.88 -27.00
CA ALA A 47 8.93 36.90 -25.61
C ALA A 47 10.01 36.20 -24.77
N ARG A 48 10.99 36.99 -24.30
CA ARG A 48 11.83 36.61 -23.17
C ARG A 48 10.93 36.44 -21.95
N MET A 49 10.57 35.20 -21.61
CA MET A 49 9.99 34.90 -20.30
C MET A 49 11.06 35.13 -19.24
N GLU A 50 10.96 36.26 -18.54
CA GLU A 50 11.62 36.45 -17.25
C GLU A 50 11.16 35.34 -16.31
N VAL A 51 12.11 34.49 -15.93
CA VAL A 51 11.91 33.49 -14.89
C VAL A 51 11.79 34.26 -13.57
N MET A 52 10.57 34.47 -13.10
CA MET A 52 10.35 34.98 -11.75
C MET A 52 10.84 33.92 -10.75
N PRO A 53 11.60 34.30 -9.72
CA PRO A 53 12.03 33.35 -8.71
C PRO A 53 10.79 32.82 -7.99
N VAL A 54 10.62 31.50 -8.01
CA VAL A 54 9.67 30.83 -7.11
C VAL A 54 10.21 31.07 -5.71
N ALA A 55 9.59 32.01 -4.99
CA ALA A 55 9.84 32.17 -3.57
C ALA A 55 9.47 30.84 -2.90
N SER A 56 10.48 30.13 -2.42
CA SER A 56 10.32 29.04 -1.47
C SER A 56 9.69 29.61 -0.21
N GLN A 57 8.36 29.58 -0.14
CA GLN A 57 7.69 29.66 1.15
C GLN A 57 7.93 28.34 1.84
N GLU A 58 8.97 28.28 2.68
CA GLU A 58 8.94 27.43 3.86
C GLU A 58 7.73 27.87 4.68
N ALA A 59 6.57 27.27 4.40
CA ALA A 59 5.46 27.32 5.31
C ALA A 59 5.87 26.45 6.50
N ALA A 60 6.30 27.09 7.59
CA ALA A 60 6.41 26.43 8.88
C ALA A 60 5.06 25.76 9.16
N MET A 61 5.08 24.44 9.37
CA MET A 61 3.89 23.67 9.68
C MET A 61 3.39 24.07 11.06
N ASP A 62 2.09 24.36 11.13
CA ASP A 62 1.37 24.56 12.37
C ASP A 62 1.03 23.19 12.94
N ASP A 63 1.81 22.74 13.94
CA ASP A 63 1.60 21.50 14.70
C ASP A 63 0.40 21.61 15.67
N SER A 64 -0.45 22.63 15.53
CA SER A 64 -1.67 22.75 16.33
C SER A 64 -2.63 21.59 16.02
N PRO A 65 -3.28 20.99 17.04
CA PRO A 65 -4.21 19.89 16.84
C PRO A 65 -5.35 20.33 15.91
N ILE A 66 -5.50 19.62 14.79
CA ILE A 66 -6.55 19.93 13.82
C ILE A 66 -7.89 19.46 14.41
N SER A 67 -8.75 20.38 14.81
CA SER A 67 -10.05 20.01 15.40
C SER A 67 -11.06 19.57 14.34
N VAL A 68 -11.83 18.53 14.67
CA VAL A 68 -13.03 18.13 13.93
C VAL A 68 -14.06 19.26 14.06
N SER A 69 -14.66 19.70 12.94
CA SER A 69 -15.69 20.74 12.99
C SER A 69 -17.02 20.19 13.49
N ASP A 70 -17.80 20.98 14.22
CA ASP A 70 -19.10 20.59 14.81
C ASP A 70 -20.13 20.05 13.81
N ASP A 71 -20.00 20.33 12.51
CA ASP A 71 -20.91 19.84 11.46
C ASP A 71 -20.53 18.46 10.89
N TYR A 72 -19.42 17.86 11.32
CA TYR A 72 -18.97 16.56 10.82
C TYR A 72 -19.79 15.42 11.46
N HIS A 73 -20.53 14.71 10.62
CA HIS A 73 -21.18 13.46 11.00
C HIS A 73 -20.31 12.31 10.52
N GLU A 74 -19.81 11.53 11.46
CA GLU A 74 -19.05 10.31 11.19
C GLU A 74 -19.91 9.34 10.37
N PRO A 75 -19.43 8.87 9.19
CA PRO A 75 -20.19 7.94 8.38
C PRO A 75 -20.12 6.51 8.95
N ASP A 76 -21.18 5.74 8.75
CA ASP A 76 -21.18 4.30 8.99
C ASP A 76 -20.51 3.56 7.82
N ILE A 77 -19.70 2.56 8.14
CA ILE A 77 -19.02 1.69 7.20
C ILE A 77 -19.67 0.31 7.22
N ARG A 78 -20.05 -0.19 6.04
CA ARG A 78 -20.61 -1.54 5.90
C ARG A 78 -19.52 -2.51 5.45
N VAL A 79 -19.06 -3.35 6.38
CA VAL A 79 -17.99 -4.31 6.16
C VAL A 79 -18.58 -5.69 5.90
N TYR A 80 -18.28 -6.27 4.73
CA TYR A 80 -18.60 -7.67 4.47
C TYR A 80 -17.56 -8.58 5.11
N LEU A 81 -18.00 -9.39 6.08
CA LEU A 81 -17.18 -10.40 6.75
C LEU A 81 -17.21 -11.70 5.93
N ALA A 82 -16.11 -11.96 5.23
CA ALA A 82 -16.07 -13.00 4.18
C ALA A 82 -16.38 -14.41 4.70
N ASP A 83 -15.82 -14.78 5.85
CA ASP A 83 -15.99 -16.11 6.46
C ASP A 83 -17.39 -16.30 7.08
N GLU A 84 -18.01 -15.21 7.55
CA GLU A 84 -19.33 -15.24 8.19
C GLU A 84 -20.48 -15.00 7.19
N HIS A 85 -20.17 -14.60 5.96
CA HIS A 85 -21.14 -14.25 4.92
C HIS A 85 -22.19 -13.22 5.37
N ARG A 86 -21.81 -12.25 6.20
CA ARG A 86 -22.68 -11.18 6.69
C ARG A 86 -22.04 -9.80 6.55
N VAL A 87 -22.88 -8.77 6.58
CA VAL A 87 -22.44 -7.37 6.62
C VAL A 87 -22.53 -6.86 8.06
N GLU A 88 -21.42 -6.32 8.56
CA GLU A 88 -21.32 -5.61 9.83
C GLU A 88 -21.31 -4.10 9.55
N MET A 89 -22.09 -3.33 10.30
CA MET A 89 -22.13 -1.87 10.17
C MET A 89 -21.53 -1.26 11.43
N VAL A 90 -20.54 -0.41 11.24
CA VAL A 90 -19.80 0.25 12.33
C VAL A 90 -19.48 1.70 11.97
N PRO A 91 -19.36 2.61 12.97
CA PRO A 91 -18.84 3.95 12.72
C PRO A 91 -17.42 3.92 12.13
N LEU A 92 -17.06 4.92 11.32
CA LEU A 92 -15.74 5.03 10.66
C LEU A 92 -14.55 4.80 11.60
N GLU A 93 -14.52 5.44 12.76
CA GLU A 93 -13.43 5.33 13.72
C GLU A 93 -13.38 3.93 14.36
N THR A 94 -14.54 3.28 14.53
CA THR A 94 -14.59 1.87 14.95
C THR A 94 -14.06 0.94 13.86
N TYR A 95 -14.37 1.23 12.59
CA TYR A 95 -13.79 0.51 11.44
C TYR A 95 -12.26 0.65 11.41
N VAL A 96 -11.74 1.88 11.52
CA VAL A 96 -10.30 2.18 11.52
C VAL A 96 -9.61 1.43 12.66
N GLN A 97 -10.21 1.39 13.85
CA GLN A 97 -9.68 0.62 14.98
C GLN A 97 -9.58 -0.89 14.67
N GLY A 98 -10.62 -1.46 14.03
CA GLY A 98 -10.61 -2.85 13.58
C GLY A 98 -9.57 -3.15 12.51
N VAL A 99 -9.26 -2.17 11.65
CA VAL A 99 -8.18 -2.28 10.65
C VAL A 99 -6.81 -2.26 11.32
N ILE A 100 -6.55 -1.35 12.26
CA ILE A 100 -5.26 -1.32 12.99
C ILE A 100 -5.03 -2.65 13.71
N ALA A 101 -6.06 -3.17 14.38
CA ALA A 101 -6.01 -4.48 15.05
C ALA A 101 -5.81 -5.67 14.10
N GLY A 102 -6.10 -5.50 12.81
CA GLY A 102 -5.91 -6.51 11.77
C GLY A 102 -4.57 -6.43 11.04
N GLU A 103 -4.06 -5.21 10.82
CA GLU A 103 -2.96 -4.93 9.90
C GLU A 103 -1.60 -4.69 10.57
N MET A 104 -1.57 -4.16 11.79
CA MET A 104 -0.33 -3.71 12.43
C MET A 104 -0.16 -4.34 13.83
N PRO A 105 1.04 -4.80 14.19
CA PRO A 105 1.30 -5.29 15.55
C PRO A 105 1.07 -4.18 16.58
N LEU A 106 0.26 -4.44 17.61
CA LEU A 106 -0.16 -3.42 18.58
C LEU A 106 0.97 -2.99 19.54
N GLU A 107 2.09 -3.72 19.54
CA GLU A 107 3.34 -3.34 20.20
C GLU A 107 4.10 -2.21 19.49
N PHE A 108 3.76 -1.86 18.25
CA PHE A 108 4.41 -0.78 17.50
C PHE A 108 4.28 0.55 18.23
N HIS A 109 5.22 1.44 17.92
CA HIS A 109 5.30 2.76 18.51
C HIS A 109 4.02 3.58 18.17
N PRO A 110 3.50 4.41 19.10
CA PRO A 110 2.25 5.16 18.87
C PRO A 110 2.19 5.92 17.54
N ALA A 111 3.24 6.64 17.18
CA ALA A 111 3.32 7.38 15.91
C ALA A 111 3.18 6.49 14.65
N ALA A 112 3.61 5.22 14.70
CA ALA A 112 3.41 4.28 13.60
C ALA A 112 1.94 3.80 13.52
N LEU A 113 1.31 3.53 14.68
CA LEU A 113 -0.11 3.19 14.75
C LEU A 113 -0.99 4.36 14.29
N GLU A 114 -0.65 5.59 14.64
CA GLU A 114 -1.32 6.81 14.19
C GLU A 114 -1.19 6.99 12.67
N ALA A 115 0.00 6.82 12.10
CA ALA A 115 0.20 6.86 10.65
C ALA A 115 -0.65 5.80 9.93
N GLN A 116 -0.74 4.59 10.50
CA GLN A 116 -1.60 3.52 9.99
C GLN A 116 -3.10 3.88 10.10
N ALA A 117 -3.52 4.53 11.19
CA ALA A 117 -4.90 4.99 11.38
C ALA A 117 -5.31 5.98 10.28
N ILE A 118 -4.48 6.99 10.05
CA ILE A 118 -4.72 8.02 9.02
C ILE A 118 -4.77 7.39 7.62
N ALA A 119 -3.84 6.47 7.29
CA ALA A 119 -3.82 5.77 6.02
C ALA A 119 -5.06 4.88 5.83
N ALA A 120 -5.46 4.13 6.86
CA ALA A 120 -6.66 3.29 6.84
C ALA A 120 -7.94 4.11 6.67
N ARG A 121 -8.07 5.22 7.40
CA ARG A 121 -9.19 6.16 7.26
C ARG A 121 -9.25 6.75 5.86
N THR A 122 -8.11 7.19 5.33
CA THR A 122 -8.01 7.75 3.97
C THR A 122 -8.49 6.75 2.92
N TYR A 123 -8.09 5.48 3.05
CA TYR A 123 -8.50 4.42 2.13
C TYR A 123 -10.02 4.29 2.06
N VAL A 124 -10.69 4.09 3.20
CA VAL A 124 -12.15 3.87 3.21
C VAL A 124 -12.91 5.14 2.83
N VAL A 125 -12.46 6.32 3.29
CA VAL A 125 -13.03 7.63 2.92
C VAL A 125 -12.96 7.85 1.41
N ARG A 126 -11.83 7.51 0.76
CA ARG A 126 -11.70 7.56 -0.70
C ARG A 126 -12.71 6.66 -1.40
N ARG A 127 -12.94 5.44 -0.91
CA ARG A 127 -13.92 4.52 -1.52
C ARG A 127 -15.35 5.03 -1.40
N LEU A 128 -15.70 5.61 -0.25
CA LEU A 128 -17.01 6.26 -0.08
C LEU A 128 -17.15 7.44 -1.04
N TRP A 129 -16.15 8.32 -1.07
CA TRP A 129 -16.10 9.51 -1.93
C TRP A 129 -16.28 9.20 -3.41
N LEU A 130 -15.65 8.14 -3.91
CA LEU A 130 -15.73 7.73 -5.31
C LEU A 130 -16.88 6.76 -5.60
N HIS A 131 -17.67 6.40 -4.58
CA HIS A 131 -18.65 5.31 -4.66
C HIS A 131 -18.03 4.00 -5.20
N ASP A 132 -16.75 3.77 -4.91
CA ASP A 132 -16.03 2.57 -5.34
C ASP A 132 -16.42 1.38 -4.48
N ARG A 133 -16.92 0.32 -5.13
CA ARG A 133 -17.29 -0.96 -4.52
C ARG A 133 -16.57 -2.13 -5.18
N SER A 134 -15.49 -1.87 -5.92
CA SER A 134 -14.71 -2.91 -6.58
C SER A 134 -14.15 -3.92 -5.56
N GLY A 135 -14.12 -5.20 -5.94
CA GLY A 135 -13.68 -6.28 -5.05
C GLY A 135 -14.70 -6.72 -3.97
N VAL A 136 -15.81 -6.00 -3.78
CA VAL A 136 -16.85 -6.39 -2.82
C VAL A 136 -17.80 -7.41 -3.46
N PRO A 137 -17.97 -8.62 -2.90
CA PRO A 137 -18.72 -9.70 -3.56
C PRO A 137 -20.25 -9.57 -3.43
N VAL A 138 -20.75 -8.68 -2.57
CA VAL A 138 -22.17 -8.53 -2.26
C VAL A 138 -22.63 -7.09 -2.39
N GLY A 139 -23.89 -6.89 -2.77
CA GLY A 139 -24.52 -5.57 -2.69
C GLY A 139 -24.76 -5.14 -1.24
N GLY A 140 -24.66 -3.84 -0.96
CA GLY A 140 -24.91 -3.28 0.36
C GLY A 140 -23.73 -3.29 1.33
N ALA A 141 -22.53 -3.64 0.87
CA ALA A 141 -21.28 -3.47 1.61
C ALA A 141 -20.37 -2.46 0.90
N ASP A 142 -19.54 -1.76 1.67
CA ASP A 142 -18.58 -0.75 1.20
C ASP A 142 -17.17 -1.34 1.02
N VAL A 143 -16.79 -2.26 1.90
CA VAL A 143 -15.48 -2.93 1.94
C VAL A 143 -15.63 -4.39 2.41
N THR A 144 -14.60 -5.21 2.19
CA THR A 144 -14.45 -6.54 2.80
C THR A 144 -13.43 -6.52 3.94
N ASN A 145 -13.45 -7.55 4.80
CA ASN A 145 -12.45 -7.72 5.87
C ASN A 145 -11.18 -8.49 5.42
N THR A 146 -10.95 -8.62 4.12
CA THR A 146 -9.85 -9.40 3.54
C THR A 146 -8.77 -8.50 2.96
N GLN A 147 -7.64 -9.10 2.57
CA GLN A 147 -6.52 -8.42 1.91
C GLN A 147 -6.88 -7.78 0.56
N ASP A 148 -8.04 -8.11 -0.03
CA ASP A 148 -8.56 -7.47 -1.23
C ASP A 148 -8.87 -5.98 -0.95
N ASN A 149 -9.18 -5.64 0.31
CA ASN A 149 -9.33 -4.27 0.79
C ASN A 149 -8.34 -4.01 1.94
N GLN A 150 -8.78 -4.23 3.18
CA GLN A 150 -7.97 -4.12 4.39
C GLN A 150 -8.38 -5.24 5.35
N ILE A 151 -7.43 -5.81 6.06
CA ILE A 151 -7.71 -6.79 7.11
C ILE A 151 -8.43 -6.05 8.24
N TYR A 152 -9.71 -6.33 8.41
CA TYR A 152 -10.55 -5.78 9.47
C TYR A 152 -10.89 -6.89 10.48
N ARG A 153 -10.65 -6.61 11.76
CA ARG A 153 -11.15 -7.43 12.87
C ARG A 153 -12.59 -7.04 13.19
N SER A 154 -13.50 -8.00 13.18
CA SER A 154 -14.91 -7.78 13.57
C SER A 154 -15.05 -7.30 15.01
N LEU A 155 -16.21 -6.76 15.37
CA LEU A 155 -16.53 -6.39 16.76
C LEU A 155 -16.30 -7.52 17.77
N ALA A 156 -16.59 -8.77 17.38
CA ALA A 156 -16.35 -9.94 18.22
C ALA A 156 -14.85 -10.20 18.41
N GLU A 157 -14.07 -10.18 17.34
CA GLU A 157 -12.62 -10.36 17.40
C GLU A 157 -11.92 -9.22 18.16
N MET A 158 -12.37 -7.98 17.97
CA MET A 158 -11.86 -6.81 18.71
C MET A 158 -12.11 -6.95 20.21
N LYS A 159 -13.28 -7.45 20.61
CA LYS A 159 -13.57 -7.74 22.02
C LYS A 159 -12.65 -8.82 22.59
N GLU A 160 -12.44 -9.91 21.84
CA GLU A 160 -11.49 -10.95 22.27
C GLU A 160 -10.06 -10.42 22.38
N LEU A 161 -9.65 -9.55 21.46
CA LEU A 161 -8.33 -8.94 21.47
C LEU A 161 -8.15 -8.02 22.68
N GLN A 162 -9.16 -7.21 22.99
CA GLN A 162 -9.17 -6.37 24.19
C GLN A 162 -9.00 -7.20 25.48
N GLU A 163 -9.62 -8.38 25.55
CA GLU A 163 -9.50 -9.28 26.71
C GLU A 163 -8.11 -9.96 26.78
N LYS A 164 -7.49 -10.25 25.64
CA LYS A 164 -6.19 -10.93 25.53
C LYS A 164 -5.00 -9.98 25.66
N ASP A 165 -5.11 -8.77 25.12
CA ASP A 165 -4.07 -7.73 25.05
C ASP A 165 -4.68 -6.34 25.28
N GLY A 166 -5.04 -6.06 26.53
CA GLY A 166 -5.66 -4.79 26.90
C GLY A 166 -4.76 -3.56 26.66
N ASP A 167 -3.45 -3.70 26.84
CA ASP A 167 -2.48 -2.60 26.68
C ASP A 167 -2.27 -2.27 25.19
N GLY A 168 -2.08 -3.29 24.34
CA GLY A 168 -2.04 -3.12 22.89
C GLY A 168 -3.33 -2.51 22.36
N TRP A 169 -4.48 -3.01 22.82
CA TRP A 169 -5.79 -2.48 22.46
C TRP A 169 -5.96 -1.00 22.84
N LEU A 170 -5.54 -0.61 24.05
CA LEU A 170 -5.61 0.78 24.48
C LEU A 170 -4.73 1.70 23.63
N LYS A 171 -3.52 1.24 23.25
CA LYS A 171 -2.64 1.98 22.32
C LYS A 171 -3.28 2.18 20.95
N ALA A 172 -3.87 1.12 20.38
CA ALA A 172 -4.60 1.23 19.11
C ALA A 172 -5.75 2.23 19.21
N LYS A 173 -6.53 2.16 20.29
CA LYS A 173 -7.64 3.07 20.55
C LYS A 173 -7.18 4.52 20.64
N GLU A 174 -6.09 4.79 21.34
CA GLU A 174 -5.56 6.15 21.49
C GLU A 174 -5.03 6.69 20.15
N ALA A 175 -4.36 5.85 19.34
CA ALA A 175 -3.87 6.25 18.02
C ALA A 175 -5.01 6.63 17.04
N VAL A 176 -6.13 5.91 17.08
CA VAL A 176 -7.32 6.27 16.28
C VAL A 176 -7.88 7.60 16.76
N LYS A 177 -8.03 7.76 18.07
CA LYS A 177 -8.61 8.95 18.69
C LYS A 177 -7.74 10.20 18.50
N SER A 178 -6.42 10.09 18.62
CA SER A 178 -5.50 11.23 18.45
C SER A 178 -5.44 11.73 17.00
N THR A 179 -5.85 10.89 16.04
CA THR A 179 -5.89 11.19 14.61
C THR A 179 -7.31 11.24 14.05
N GLU A 180 -8.31 11.45 14.91
CA GLU A 180 -9.73 11.41 14.54
C GLU A 180 -10.03 12.37 13.36
N GLY A 181 -10.64 11.84 12.31
CA GLY A 181 -10.97 12.58 11.09
C GLY A 181 -9.78 12.94 10.18
N GLU A 182 -8.53 12.70 10.58
CA GLU A 182 -7.38 13.00 9.72
C GLU A 182 -7.28 12.04 8.53
N ILE A 183 -7.13 12.61 7.33
CA ILE A 183 -6.96 11.91 6.06
C ILE A 183 -5.83 12.52 5.24
N ILE A 184 -5.32 11.77 4.27
CA ILE A 184 -4.25 12.20 3.35
C ILE A 184 -4.89 12.59 2.01
N THR A 185 -4.54 13.76 1.51
CA THR A 185 -5.10 14.35 0.30
C THR A 185 -4.02 14.80 -0.67
N TYR A 186 -4.35 14.80 -1.96
CA TYR A 186 -3.54 15.37 -3.03
C TYR A 186 -4.45 16.10 -4.00
N GLY A 187 -4.16 17.36 -4.30
CA GLY A 187 -5.06 18.20 -5.10
C GLY A 187 -6.44 18.43 -4.46
N GLY A 188 -6.56 18.25 -3.13
CA GLY A 188 -7.81 18.40 -2.38
C GLY A 188 -8.73 17.17 -2.40
N GLU A 189 -8.31 16.06 -3.03
CA GLU A 189 -9.01 14.77 -3.02
C GLU A 189 -8.28 13.75 -2.14
N PRO A 190 -8.99 12.81 -1.48
CA PRO A 190 -8.37 11.73 -0.72
C PRO A 190 -7.51 10.85 -1.63
N ILE A 191 -6.28 10.55 -1.21
CA ILE A 191 -5.35 9.74 -2.00
C ILE A 191 -5.67 8.25 -1.93
N GLU A 192 -5.10 7.49 -2.86
CA GLU A 192 -4.99 6.04 -2.72
C GLU A 192 -3.86 5.70 -1.72
N ALA A 193 -4.20 5.60 -0.44
CA ALA A 193 -3.26 5.39 0.67
C ALA A 193 -2.83 3.92 0.80
N LEU A 194 -2.09 3.42 -0.20
CA LEU A 194 -1.57 2.05 -0.19
C LEU A 194 -0.47 1.89 0.88
N PHE A 195 -0.47 0.75 1.57
CA PHE A 195 0.57 0.38 2.53
C PHE A 195 0.88 -1.11 2.45
N PHE A 196 2.04 -1.50 2.95
CA PHE A 196 2.49 -2.89 2.93
C PHE A 196 3.43 -3.18 4.10
N SER A 197 3.68 -4.46 4.35
CA SER A 197 4.41 -4.88 5.56
C SER A 197 5.86 -4.40 5.60
N THR A 198 6.70 -4.79 4.64
CA THR A 198 8.15 -4.57 4.73
C THR A 198 8.77 -4.31 3.38
N SER A 199 9.62 -3.30 3.29
CA SER A 199 10.37 -2.95 2.08
C SER A 199 11.65 -3.77 1.94
N ASN A 200 12.24 -3.74 0.75
CA ASN A 200 13.59 -4.23 0.47
C ASN A 200 14.66 -3.13 0.69
N GLY A 201 14.30 -2.05 1.40
CA GLY A 201 15.08 -0.82 1.54
C GLY A 201 14.52 0.35 0.72
N TYR A 202 13.59 0.10 -0.20
CA TYR A 202 12.92 1.11 -1.03
C TYR A 202 11.44 0.76 -1.25
N THR A 203 10.60 1.79 -1.38
CA THR A 203 9.23 1.64 -1.88
C THR A 203 9.21 1.62 -3.42
N GLU A 204 8.07 1.34 -4.03
CA GLU A 204 7.88 1.30 -5.48
C GLU A 204 7.07 2.47 -6.01
N ASN A 205 7.37 2.82 -7.27
CA ASN A 205 6.47 3.60 -8.09
C ASN A 205 5.18 2.79 -8.35
N SER A 206 4.03 3.42 -8.18
CA SER A 206 2.71 2.78 -8.34
C SER A 206 2.55 2.04 -9.68
N GLU A 207 3.04 2.60 -10.79
CA GLU A 207 2.92 2.02 -12.13
C GLU A 207 3.79 0.78 -12.39
N GLU A 208 4.75 0.48 -11.53
CA GLU A 208 5.56 -0.75 -11.64
C GLU A 208 4.82 -1.97 -11.04
N VAL A 209 3.74 -1.73 -10.30
CA VAL A 209 2.97 -2.76 -9.59
C VAL A 209 1.50 -2.76 -10.02
N PHE A 210 0.92 -1.58 -10.19
CA PHE A 210 -0.46 -1.33 -10.59
C PHE A 210 -0.50 -0.59 -11.94
N SER A 211 -1.70 -0.31 -12.46
CA SER A 211 -1.86 0.27 -13.80
C SER A 211 -1.63 1.78 -13.88
N ALA A 212 -1.77 2.51 -12.78
CA ALA A 212 -1.76 3.97 -12.78
C ALA A 212 -0.49 4.57 -12.17
N LYS A 213 0.01 5.61 -12.82
CA LYS A 213 1.08 6.46 -12.29
C LYS A 213 0.45 7.54 -11.40
N LEU A 214 0.62 7.43 -10.09
CA LEU A 214 0.10 8.38 -9.10
C LEU A 214 1.22 9.25 -8.49
N PRO A 215 1.15 10.59 -8.56
CA PRO A 215 2.27 11.48 -8.22
C PRO A 215 2.74 11.36 -6.76
N TYR A 216 1.85 10.97 -5.84
CA TYR A 216 2.15 10.76 -4.43
C TYR A 216 2.61 9.34 -4.07
N LEU A 217 2.52 8.37 -5.00
CA LEU A 217 3.02 6.99 -4.81
C LEU A 217 4.25 6.74 -5.68
N ARG A 218 5.38 7.24 -5.19
CA ARG A 218 6.69 7.17 -5.82
C ARG A 218 7.66 6.36 -4.95
N SER A 219 8.74 5.86 -5.56
CA SER A 219 9.82 5.20 -4.84
C SER A 219 10.53 6.18 -3.91
N VAL A 220 10.62 5.82 -2.63
CA VAL A 220 11.41 6.51 -1.58
C VAL A 220 12.25 5.48 -0.83
N GLU A 221 13.32 5.95 -0.19
CA GLU A 221 14.14 5.10 0.67
C GLU A 221 13.37 4.66 1.92
N SER A 222 13.59 3.44 2.36
CA SER A 222 13.04 2.91 3.61
C SER A 222 14.05 1.96 4.26
N PRO A 223 15.20 2.48 4.71
CA PRO A 223 16.32 1.64 5.17
C PRO A 223 16.02 0.92 6.49
N TRP A 224 15.08 1.42 7.30
CA TRP A 224 14.77 0.88 8.63
C TRP A 224 14.19 -0.53 8.58
N ASP A 225 13.46 -0.88 7.50
CA ASP A 225 12.83 -2.18 7.33
C ASP A 225 13.79 -3.36 7.57
N LYS A 226 15.04 -3.21 7.12
CA LYS A 226 16.05 -4.25 7.24
C LYS A 226 16.41 -4.56 8.71
N ALA A 227 16.41 -3.54 9.56
CA ALA A 227 16.76 -3.68 10.97
C ALA A 227 15.55 -4.05 11.83
N GLU A 228 14.38 -3.49 11.51
CA GLU A 228 13.19 -3.62 12.33
C GLU A 228 12.37 -4.88 12.01
N SER A 229 12.28 -5.26 10.73
CA SER A 229 11.34 -6.31 10.31
C SER A 229 11.93 -7.72 10.43
N PRO A 230 11.25 -8.66 11.12
CA PRO A 230 11.57 -10.08 11.06
C PRO A 230 11.26 -10.69 9.69
N ARG A 231 10.62 -9.93 8.78
CA ARG A 231 10.27 -10.32 7.41
C ARG A 231 11.13 -9.63 6.36
N ALA A 232 12.20 -8.95 6.76
CA ALA A 232 13.11 -8.26 5.85
C ALA A 232 13.74 -9.20 4.81
N GLN A 233 13.93 -10.47 5.15
CA GLN A 233 14.49 -11.48 4.25
C GLN A 233 13.89 -12.86 4.53
N GLU A 234 13.67 -13.64 3.48
CA GLU A 234 13.45 -15.09 3.57
C GLU A 234 14.21 -15.83 2.46
N THR A 235 14.41 -17.11 2.65
CA THR A 235 14.91 -18.01 1.61
C THR A 235 13.83 -19.03 1.29
N VAL A 236 13.51 -19.17 0.01
CA VAL A 236 12.58 -20.17 -0.52
C VAL A 236 13.39 -21.13 -1.39
N GLU A 237 13.32 -22.41 -1.05
CA GLU A 237 13.96 -23.49 -1.81
C GLU A 237 12.88 -24.29 -2.56
N MET A 238 13.12 -24.58 -3.84
CA MET A 238 12.23 -25.42 -4.65
C MET A 238 13.02 -26.16 -5.72
N LYS A 239 12.42 -27.18 -6.33
CA LYS A 239 13.02 -27.80 -7.51
C LYS A 239 12.99 -26.82 -8.68
N LEU A 240 14.05 -26.83 -9.48
CA LEU A 240 14.13 -26.02 -10.69
C LEU A 240 13.00 -26.38 -11.69
N ALA A 241 12.63 -27.66 -11.75
CA ALA A 241 11.49 -28.12 -12.56
C ALA A 241 10.19 -27.45 -12.09
N ASP A 242 9.88 -27.49 -10.79
CA ASP A 242 8.69 -26.86 -10.21
C ASP A 242 8.62 -25.34 -10.49
N PHE A 243 9.77 -24.66 -10.51
CA PHE A 243 9.85 -23.25 -10.88
C PHE A 243 9.37 -23.02 -12.31
N TYR A 244 9.88 -23.78 -13.29
CA TYR A 244 9.46 -23.66 -14.69
C TYR A 244 7.99 -24.07 -14.88
N ASP A 245 7.56 -25.14 -14.22
CA ASP A 245 6.17 -25.63 -14.28
C ASP A 245 5.19 -24.57 -13.76
N LYS A 246 5.47 -23.93 -12.61
CA LYS A 246 4.64 -22.84 -12.05
C LYS A 246 4.62 -21.60 -12.96
N LEU A 247 5.70 -21.35 -13.71
CA LEU A 247 5.73 -20.29 -14.72
C LEU A 247 5.08 -20.70 -16.05
N GLY A 248 4.67 -21.96 -16.20
CA GLY A 248 4.16 -22.51 -17.46
C GLY A 248 5.21 -22.43 -18.57
N VAL A 249 6.48 -22.48 -18.20
CA VAL A 249 7.60 -22.59 -19.14
C VAL A 249 7.77 -24.09 -19.35
N ASP A 250 7.38 -24.60 -20.53
CA ASP A 250 7.75 -25.95 -20.91
C ASP A 250 9.26 -26.07 -20.73
N SER A 251 9.74 -27.13 -20.07
CA SER A 251 11.18 -27.33 -19.82
C SER A 251 11.93 -27.42 -21.16
N ILE A 252 12.28 -26.27 -21.73
CA ILE A 252 12.80 -26.18 -23.10
C ILE A 252 14.17 -26.79 -23.09
N ALA A 253 14.37 -27.83 -23.90
CA ALA A 253 15.66 -28.12 -24.53
C ALA A 253 16.90 -28.10 -23.60
N ALA A 254 16.71 -28.36 -22.29
CA ALA A 254 17.74 -28.37 -21.26
C ALA A 254 18.65 -29.62 -21.33
N GLY A 255 18.57 -30.35 -22.45
CA GLY A 255 19.35 -31.55 -22.74
C GLY A 255 20.06 -31.56 -24.10
N LYS A 256 20.00 -30.50 -24.93
CA LYS A 256 20.68 -30.52 -26.25
C LYS A 256 21.41 -29.22 -26.59
N SER A 257 22.27 -28.79 -25.69
CA SER A 257 23.59 -28.31 -26.08
C SER A 257 24.52 -28.54 -24.90
N ALA A 258 25.43 -29.48 -25.09
CA ALA A 258 26.49 -29.76 -24.14
C ALA A 258 27.15 -28.45 -23.68
N GLY A 259 26.86 -28.04 -22.45
CA GLY A 259 27.76 -27.18 -21.67
C GLY A 259 27.31 -25.77 -21.27
N ARG A 260 26.13 -25.21 -21.58
CA ARG A 260 25.78 -23.84 -21.13
C ARG A 260 24.30 -23.57 -20.76
N THR A 261 24.06 -23.53 -19.44
CA THR A 261 23.29 -22.56 -18.62
C THR A 261 21.78 -22.36 -18.82
N GLN A 262 21.04 -22.99 -17.91
CA GLN A 262 19.84 -22.53 -17.18
C GLN A 262 19.46 -21.03 -17.34
N PRO A 263 18.50 -20.67 -18.20
CA PRO A 263 18.27 -19.26 -18.56
C PRO A 263 17.30 -18.55 -17.61
N ILE A 264 17.51 -18.64 -16.29
CA ILE A 264 16.94 -17.65 -15.37
C ILE A 264 17.86 -16.42 -15.44
N ARG A 265 17.32 -15.26 -15.82
CA ARG A 265 18.09 -14.00 -15.86
C ARG A 265 17.20 -12.83 -15.51
N ILE A 266 17.62 -12.03 -14.52
CA ILE A 266 16.97 -10.74 -14.27
C ILE A 266 17.48 -9.76 -15.32
N LEU A 267 16.56 -9.25 -16.14
CA LEU A 267 16.86 -8.36 -17.26
C LEU A 267 16.80 -6.89 -16.85
N ALA A 268 15.93 -6.55 -15.91
CA ALA A 268 15.74 -5.20 -15.43
C ALA A 268 15.27 -5.17 -13.97
N TRP A 269 15.60 -4.08 -13.29
CA TRP A 269 15.13 -3.75 -11.95
C TRP A 269 14.30 -2.47 -12.00
N THR A 270 13.33 -2.34 -11.11
CA THR A 270 12.60 -1.09 -10.87
C THR A 270 13.50 -0.10 -10.12
N GLU A 271 13.05 1.15 -10.00
CA GLU A 271 13.67 2.14 -9.13
C GLU A 271 13.70 1.67 -7.67
N GLY A 272 12.60 1.06 -7.20
CA GLY A 272 12.49 0.45 -5.87
C GLY A 272 13.21 -0.89 -5.70
N ARG A 273 14.12 -1.24 -6.63
CA ARG A 273 15.00 -2.43 -6.56
C ARG A 273 14.24 -3.77 -6.50
N ARG A 274 13.06 -3.86 -7.12
CA ARG A 274 12.35 -5.11 -7.38
C ARG A 274 12.61 -5.59 -8.81
N VAL A 275 12.41 -6.87 -9.05
CA VAL A 275 12.55 -7.47 -10.38
C VAL A 275 11.49 -6.86 -11.30
N LYS A 276 11.92 -6.10 -12.30
CA LYS A 276 11.02 -5.53 -13.31
C LYS A 276 10.73 -6.54 -14.41
N GLU A 277 11.78 -7.17 -14.93
CA GLU A 277 11.70 -8.17 -15.99
C GLU A 277 12.63 -9.34 -15.69
N LEU A 278 12.09 -10.56 -15.71
CA LEU A 278 12.80 -11.83 -15.58
C LEU A 278 12.64 -12.64 -16.87
N LEU A 279 13.75 -13.11 -17.42
CA LEU A 279 13.76 -14.19 -18.41
C LEU A 279 13.83 -15.53 -17.66
N ALA A 280 12.91 -16.44 -17.97
CA ALA A 280 12.94 -17.82 -17.54
C ALA A 280 12.63 -18.72 -18.74
N GLY A 281 13.60 -19.51 -19.17
CA GLY A 281 13.50 -20.23 -20.44
C GLY A 281 13.64 -19.26 -21.61
N ASP A 282 12.65 -19.29 -22.50
CA ASP A 282 12.46 -18.37 -23.61
C ASP A 282 11.40 -17.28 -23.31
N ARG A 283 10.80 -17.31 -22.11
CA ARG A 283 9.69 -16.43 -21.74
C ARG A 283 10.14 -15.34 -20.79
N LYS A 284 9.54 -14.15 -20.97
CA LYS A 284 9.69 -13.01 -20.08
C LYS A 284 8.50 -12.90 -19.14
N PHE A 285 8.79 -12.52 -17.90
CA PHE A 285 7.81 -12.33 -16.83
C PHE A 285 8.12 -11.04 -16.09
N SER A 286 7.11 -10.37 -15.54
CA SER A 286 7.35 -9.33 -14.53
C SER A 286 7.68 -9.95 -13.18
N GLY A 287 8.40 -9.25 -12.30
CA GLY A 287 8.64 -9.76 -10.95
C GLY A 287 7.36 -9.93 -10.15
N VAL A 288 6.34 -9.10 -10.38
CA VAL A 288 5.01 -9.23 -9.78
C VAL A 288 4.33 -10.54 -10.21
N GLU A 289 4.45 -10.90 -11.49
CA GLU A 289 3.91 -12.17 -11.99
C GLU A 289 4.64 -13.37 -11.38
N VAL A 290 5.97 -13.32 -11.31
CA VAL A 290 6.78 -14.38 -10.69
C VAL A 290 6.43 -14.54 -9.21
N ARG A 291 6.36 -13.42 -8.46
CA ARG A 291 5.92 -13.40 -7.06
C ARG A 291 4.58 -14.11 -6.89
N LYS A 292 3.58 -13.76 -7.71
CA LYS A 292 2.24 -14.34 -7.64
C LYS A 292 2.24 -15.83 -7.93
N ARG A 293 2.88 -16.27 -9.02
CA ARG A 293 2.90 -17.66 -9.45
C ARG A 293 3.65 -18.58 -8.48
N LEU A 294 4.68 -18.06 -7.84
CA LEU A 294 5.52 -18.83 -6.90
C LEU A 294 5.08 -18.70 -5.44
N GLY A 295 4.23 -17.72 -5.12
CA GLY A 295 3.80 -17.43 -3.74
C GLY A 295 4.90 -16.76 -2.91
N LEU A 296 5.76 -15.94 -3.53
CA LEU A 296 6.82 -15.21 -2.81
C LEU A 296 6.23 -14.03 -2.03
N ARG A 297 6.86 -13.66 -0.92
CA ARG A 297 6.44 -12.48 -0.14
C ARG A 297 6.52 -11.17 -0.92
N SER A 298 7.49 -11.02 -1.82
CA SER A 298 7.69 -9.82 -2.63
C SER A 298 8.24 -10.14 -4.03
N ALA A 299 8.32 -9.11 -4.87
CA ALA A 299 8.99 -9.16 -6.16
C ALA A 299 10.47 -8.73 -6.09
N ALA A 300 11.03 -8.53 -4.89
CA ALA A 300 12.46 -8.30 -4.70
C ALA A 300 13.11 -9.65 -4.36
N PHE A 301 13.80 -10.26 -5.30
CA PHE A 301 14.49 -11.53 -5.02
C PHE A 301 15.74 -11.69 -5.87
N ASP A 302 16.73 -12.33 -5.27
CA ASP A 302 17.86 -12.93 -5.97
C ASP A 302 17.64 -14.44 -6.10
N TRP A 303 18.40 -15.08 -6.98
CA TRP A 303 18.27 -16.50 -7.24
C TRP A 303 19.63 -17.17 -7.41
N LYS A 304 19.69 -18.45 -7.04
CA LYS A 304 20.85 -19.31 -7.25
C LYS A 304 20.40 -20.73 -7.53
N VAL A 305 20.97 -21.36 -8.55
CA VAL A 305 20.75 -22.79 -8.81
C VAL A 305 21.91 -23.61 -8.25
N THR A 306 21.57 -24.66 -7.51
CA THR A 306 22.52 -25.62 -6.93
C THR A 306 22.05 -27.03 -7.26
N GLY A 307 22.70 -27.69 -8.23
CA GLY A 307 22.21 -28.97 -8.75
C GLY A 307 20.84 -28.80 -9.42
N ASP A 308 19.84 -29.53 -8.93
CA ASP A 308 18.45 -29.47 -9.40
C ASP A 308 17.58 -28.51 -8.56
N ASP A 309 18.16 -27.85 -7.55
CA ASP A 309 17.45 -26.96 -6.64
C ASP A 309 17.65 -25.50 -7.02
N LEU A 310 16.56 -24.73 -6.95
CA LEU A 310 16.55 -23.27 -7.05
C LEU A 310 16.37 -22.69 -5.65
N ILE A 311 17.29 -21.84 -5.25
CA ILE A 311 17.25 -21.06 -4.02
C ILE A 311 16.89 -19.62 -4.41
N LEU A 312 15.77 -19.12 -3.89
CA LEU A 312 15.35 -17.73 -4.02
C LEU A 312 15.56 -17.02 -2.69
N THR A 313 16.33 -15.94 -2.68
CA THR A 313 16.42 -15.05 -1.51
C THR A 313 15.51 -13.87 -1.75
N VAL A 314 14.41 -13.79 -1.00
CA VAL A 314 13.36 -12.79 -1.16
C VAL A 314 13.54 -11.71 -0.09
N TYR A 315 13.39 -10.44 -0.47
CA TYR A 315 13.57 -9.28 0.40
C TYR A 315 12.26 -8.52 0.58
N GLY A 316 11.96 -8.15 1.82
CA GLY A 316 10.70 -7.50 2.16
C GLY A 316 9.46 -8.38 2.00
N SER A 317 8.30 -7.80 2.26
CA SER A 317 7.02 -8.48 2.27
C SER A 317 5.90 -7.52 1.87
N GLY A 318 5.17 -7.87 0.81
CA GLY A 318 4.09 -7.06 0.26
C GLY A 318 4.44 -6.47 -1.12
N HIS A 319 3.55 -5.61 -1.60
CA HIS A 319 3.62 -5.06 -2.95
C HIS A 319 4.65 -3.93 -3.10
N GLY A 320 4.98 -3.22 -2.02
CA GLY A 320 6.06 -2.23 -2.00
C GLY A 320 5.64 -0.78 -2.26
N VAL A 321 4.37 -0.49 -2.51
CA VAL A 321 3.90 0.85 -2.92
C VAL A 321 3.33 1.60 -1.72
N GLY A 322 3.66 2.89 -1.57
CA GLY A 322 3.18 3.72 -0.46
C GLY A 322 3.91 3.44 0.85
N MET A 323 3.18 3.38 1.97
CA MET A 323 3.80 3.30 3.30
C MET A 323 4.27 1.89 3.66
N SER A 324 5.53 1.75 4.08
CA SER A 324 6.01 0.52 4.75
C SER A 324 5.64 0.55 6.23
N GLN A 325 4.95 -0.47 6.73
CA GLN A 325 4.57 -0.58 8.14
C GLN A 325 5.79 -0.70 9.06
N TRP A 326 6.75 -1.57 8.71
CA TRP A 326 8.00 -1.71 9.47
C TRP A 326 8.94 -0.53 9.28
N GLY A 327 8.88 0.14 8.14
CA GLY A 327 9.59 1.41 7.93
C GLY A 327 9.01 2.55 8.78
N ALA A 328 7.69 2.62 8.93
CA ALA A 328 7.00 3.56 9.82
C ALA A 328 7.38 3.32 11.29
N GLU A 329 7.47 2.07 11.74
CA GLU A 329 7.97 1.70 13.06
C GLU A 329 9.40 2.19 13.30
N GLY A 330 10.30 1.99 12.32
CA GLY A 330 11.67 2.48 12.40
C GLY A 330 11.79 4.01 12.48
N LEU A 331 10.99 4.72 11.68
CA LEU A 331 10.88 6.18 11.74
C LEU A 331 10.34 6.63 13.11
N ALA A 332 9.27 6.00 13.62
CA ALA A 332 8.69 6.31 14.91
C ALA A 332 9.69 6.10 16.07
N LYS A 333 10.46 5.01 16.05
CA LYS A 333 11.57 4.76 16.99
C LYS A 333 12.68 5.81 16.93
N SER A 334 12.87 6.43 15.77
CA SER A 334 13.79 7.57 15.60
C SER A 334 13.22 8.91 16.04
N GLY A 335 12.00 8.92 16.61
CA GLY A 335 11.33 10.11 17.15
C GLY A 335 10.50 10.89 16.14
N LYS A 336 10.19 10.32 14.97
CA LYS A 336 9.33 10.97 13.97
C LYS A 336 7.85 10.88 14.35
N SER A 337 7.11 11.95 14.08
CA SER A 337 5.65 11.96 14.24
C SER A 337 4.96 11.17 13.14
N SER A 338 3.68 10.83 13.35
CA SER A 338 2.82 10.19 12.35
C SER A 338 2.73 11.01 11.06
N HIS A 339 2.61 12.34 11.16
CA HIS A 339 2.61 13.22 10.00
C HIS A 339 3.92 13.16 9.21
N GLN A 340 5.08 13.23 9.89
CA GLN A 340 6.39 13.12 9.23
C GLN A 340 6.61 11.75 8.56
N ILE A 341 6.08 10.68 9.16
CA ILE A 341 6.09 9.34 8.57
C ILE A 341 5.29 9.34 7.26
N LEU A 342 4.07 9.89 7.27
CA LEU A 342 3.20 9.91 6.11
C LEU A 342 3.74 10.79 4.98
N GLU A 343 4.29 11.96 5.30
CA GLU A 343 4.93 12.84 4.32
C GLU A 343 6.14 12.19 3.62
N HIS A 344 6.88 11.34 4.34
CA HIS A 344 7.97 10.57 3.76
C HIS A 344 7.48 9.58 2.71
N TYR A 345 6.37 8.88 2.96
CA TYR A 345 5.86 7.82 2.07
C TYR A 345 4.90 8.30 0.97
N TYR A 346 4.21 9.41 1.19
CA TYR A 346 3.21 9.96 0.27
C TYR A 346 3.64 11.35 -0.22
N ILE A 347 4.44 11.36 -1.30
CA ILE A 347 5.13 12.58 -1.79
C ILE A 347 4.12 13.68 -2.15
N ASP A 348 4.39 14.90 -1.68
CA ASP A 348 3.59 16.11 -1.92
C ASP A 348 2.11 16.01 -1.49
N ALA A 349 1.75 14.97 -0.75
CA ALA A 349 0.42 14.84 -0.16
C ALA A 349 0.32 15.67 1.12
N ARG A 350 -0.91 15.96 1.54
CA ARG A 350 -1.21 16.77 2.72
C ARG A 350 -2.15 16.05 3.66
N ILE A 351 -1.97 16.26 4.95
CA ILE A 351 -2.89 15.75 5.95
C ILE A 351 -3.93 16.83 6.22
N GLU A 352 -5.20 16.48 6.05
CA GLU A 352 -6.34 17.37 6.21
C GLU A 352 -7.41 16.68 7.05
N GLN A 353 -8.21 17.48 7.75
CA GLN A 353 -9.43 16.97 8.37
C GLN A 353 -10.48 16.64 7.31
N VAL A 354 -11.09 15.46 7.43
CA VAL A 354 -12.13 14.96 6.51
C VAL A 354 -13.31 15.93 6.39
N SER A 355 -13.60 16.72 7.43
CA SER A 355 -14.63 17.77 7.39
C SER A 355 -14.38 18.84 6.31
N LYS A 356 -13.11 19.11 5.94
CA LYS A 356 -12.76 20.02 4.84
C LYS A 356 -13.20 19.46 3.48
N LEU A 357 -13.19 18.14 3.33
CA LEU A 357 -13.62 17.46 2.12
C LEU A 357 -15.13 17.65 1.89
N VAL A 358 -15.94 17.39 2.93
CA VAL A 358 -17.40 17.56 2.91
C VAL A 358 -17.78 19.01 2.57
N LYS A 359 -17.08 19.99 3.15
CA LYS A 359 -17.29 21.42 2.86
C LYS A 359 -16.99 21.80 1.41
N ARG A 360 -16.03 21.14 0.76
CA ARG A 360 -15.63 21.42 -0.64
C ARG A 360 -16.59 20.82 -1.65
N SER A 361 -17.08 19.59 -1.45
CA SER A 361 -17.99 18.94 -2.40
C SER A 361 -19.45 19.31 -2.20
N GLY A 362 -19.86 19.74 -1.01
CA GLY A 362 -21.28 19.86 -0.67
C GLY A 362 -22.00 18.50 -0.57
N ASN A 363 -21.27 17.39 -0.72
CA ASN A 363 -21.79 16.04 -0.55
C ASN A 363 -21.35 15.49 0.82
N ALA A 364 -22.31 15.06 1.62
CA ALA A 364 -22.05 14.13 2.71
C ALA A 364 -21.80 12.72 2.14
N PHE A 365 -21.03 11.91 2.86
CA PHE A 365 -20.67 10.53 2.49
C PHE A 365 -21.87 9.61 2.30
#